data_AF-A0A739J5G5-F1
#
_entry.id   AF-A0A739J5G5-F1
#
_cell.length_a   1.000
_cell.length_b   1.000
_cell.length_c   1.000
_cell.angle_alpha   90.00
_cell.angle_beta   90.00
_cell.angle_gamma   90.00
#
_symmetry.space_group_name_H-M   'P 1'
#
loop_
_entity.id
_entity.type
_entity.pdbx_description
1 polymer ?
#
loop_
_entity_poly.entity_id
_entity_poly.type
_entity_poly.pdbx_seq_one_letter_code
_entity_poly.pdbx_strand_id
1 'polypeptide(L)'
;MNTNTKFDLWLIRVSYIAQVGLFFLTTFTIFYTVIPIYQNANLQESIAKKEIEYKQLQDKEKTLYLKLRKEYSRKYVVDAISQCSPTEILMRQPSEDDSKKSHDVRMKELKTFLNKDITSCFEKTFYSNPYIKELRDTDQQNILLKIKNLSPSITKLHEKYKAEFDDDSKLLNTGKEKSTRLKEVEDYLIGIGGYTENSKKDFENSYIESGAYDLVVRYGFEVNDLFSKTIRDN
;
A
#
# COMPACT_ATOMS: atom_id res chain seq x y z
N MET A 1 -74.47 27.25 -77.12
CA MET A 1 -73.80 26.20 -76.34
C MET A 1 -72.30 26.45 -76.39
N ASN A 2 -71.60 26.22 -75.26
CA ASN A 2 -70.14 26.06 -75.15
C ASN A 2 -69.25 27.30 -74.88
N THR A 3 -69.41 27.93 -73.72
CA THR A 3 -68.36 28.76 -73.08
C THR A 3 -67.85 28.18 -71.75
N ASN A 4 -68.49 27.14 -71.23
CA ASN A 4 -68.15 26.52 -69.94
C ASN A 4 -66.94 25.57 -69.98
N THR A 5 -66.51 25.12 -71.17
CA THR A 5 -65.47 24.08 -71.30
C THR A 5 -64.03 24.57 -71.08
N LYS A 6 -63.73 25.87 -71.27
CA LYS A 6 -62.37 26.41 -71.08
C LYS A 6 -62.03 26.72 -69.62
N PHE A 7 -63.00 27.20 -68.85
CA PHE A 7 -62.85 27.44 -67.41
C PHE A 7 -62.71 26.13 -66.64
N ASP A 8 -63.49 25.12 -67.04
CA ASP A 8 -63.44 23.78 -66.44
C ASP A 8 -62.08 23.10 -66.67
N LEU A 9 -61.53 23.24 -67.88
CA LEU A 9 -60.19 22.73 -68.21
C LEU A 9 -59.07 23.43 -67.42
N TRP A 10 -59.23 24.72 -67.13
CA TRP A 10 -58.26 25.51 -66.37
C TRP A 10 -58.32 25.19 -64.87
N LEU A 11 -59.54 25.05 -64.31
CA LEU A 11 -59.72 24.56 -62.94
C LEU A 11 -59.10 23.18 -62.73
N ILE A 12 -59.30 22.27 -63.68
CA ILE A 12 -58.68 20.93 -63.64
C ILE A 12 -57.15 21.03 -63.65
N ARG A 13 -56.55 21.90 -64.46
CA ARG A 13 -55.09 22.10 -64.47
C ARG A 13 -54.55 22.69 -63.17
N VAL A 14 -55.25 23.65 -62.58
CA VAL A 14 -54.88 24.22 -61.26
C VAL A 14 -55.01 23.17 -60.16
N SER A 15 -56.03 22.30 -60.23
CA SER A 15 -56.18 21.16 -59.31
C SER A 15 -55.01 20.18 -59.41
N TYR A 16 -54.54 19.86 -60.62
CA TYR A 16 -53.34 19.02 -60.80
C TYR A 16 -52.07 19.70 -60.26
N ILE A 17 -51.92 21.01 -60.48
CA ILE A 17 -50.78 21.78 -59.91
C ILE A 17 -50.85 21.80 -58.38
N ALA A 18 -52.04 21.94 -57.80
CA ALA A 18 -52.24 21.88 -56.36
C ALA A 18 -51.92 20.48 -55.81
N GLN A 19 -52.34 19.40 -56.48
CA GLN A 19 -51.99 18.02 -56.08
C GLN A 19 -50.49 17.75 -56.15
N VAL A 20 -49.83 18.16 -57.22
CA VAL A 20 -48.38 18.03 -57.36
C VAL A 20 -47.66 18.88 -56.31
N GLY A 21 -48.11 20.12 -56.09
CA GLY A 21 -47.58 20.99 -55.05
C GLY A 21 -47.74 20.39 -53.65
N LEU A 22 -48.89 19.79 -53.35
CA LEU A 22 -49.16 19.15 -52.06
C LEU A 22 -48.30 17.91 -51.86
N PHE A 23 -48.03 17.14 -52.92
CA PHE A 23 -47.10 16.01 -52.90
C PHE A 23 -45.64 16.42 -52.66
N PHE A 24 -45.19 17.51 -53.29
CA PHE A 24 -43.87 18.06 -53.02
C PHE A 24 -43.77 18.60 -51.60
N LEU A 25 -44.82 19.28 -51.10
CA LEU A 25 -44.84 19.84 -49.76
C LEU A 25 -44.80 18.75 -48.68
N THR A 26 -45.56 17.66 -48.84
CA THR A 26 -45.49 16.48 -47.95
C THR A 26 -44.16 15.76 -48.03
N THR A 27 -43.61 15.56 -49.23
CA THR A 27 -42.26 14.98 -49.40
C THR A 27 -41.20 15.84 -48.71
N PHE A 28 -41.29 17.17 -48.88
CA PHE A 28 -40.38 18.13 -48.26
C PHE A 28 -40.48 18.12 -46.74
N THR A 29 -41.69 18.05 -46.18
CA THR A 29 -41.86 17.93 -44.72
C THR A 29 -41.28 16.63 -44.20
N ILE A 30 -41.53 15.49 -44.85
CA ILE A 30 -40.93 14.21 -44.45
C ILE A 30 -39.39 14.30 -44.46
N PHE A 31 -38.81 14.86 -45.52
CA PHE A 31 -37.36 14.94 -45.67
C PHE A 31 -36.70 15.88 -44.65
N TYR A 32 -37.30 17.05 -44.41
CA TYR A 32 -36.69 18.11 -43.59
C TYR A 32 -37.12 18.10 -42.11
N THR A 33 -38.20 17.41 -41.74
CA THR A 33 -38.63 17.35 -40.33
C THR A 33 -38.59 15.93 -39.77
N VAL A 34 -39.19 14.96 -40.44
CA VAL A 34 -39.34 13.62 -39.88
C VAL A 34 -37.99 12.89 -39.79
N ILE A 35 -37.22 12.86 -40.89
CA ILE A 35 -35.89 12.23 -40.92
C ILE A 35 -34.94 12.81 -39.86
N PRO A 36 -34.74 14.14 -39.76
CA PRO A 36 -33.84 14.70 -38.75
C PRO A 36 -34.35 14.51 -37.31
N ILE A 37 -35.67 14.49 -37.06
CA ILE A 37 -36.21 14.17 -35.72
C ILE A 37 -35.81 12.75 -35.29
N TYR A 38 -35.94 11.76 -36.17
CA TYR A 38 -35.51 10.39 -35.87
C TYR A 38 -34.00 10.27 -35.67
N GLN A 39 -33.20 10.98 -36.48
CA GLN A 39 -31.75 11.02 -36.31
C GLN A 39 -31.35 11.61 -34.95
N ASN A 40 -32.00 12.69 -34.53
CA ASN A 40 -31.75 13.32 -33.22
C ASN A 40 -32.13 12.41 -32.05
N ALA A 41 -33.28 11.73 -32.11
CA ALA A 41 -33.71 10.80 -31.07
C ALA A 41 -32.74 9.61 -30.93
N ASN A 42 -32.34 9.00 -32.05
CA ASN A 42 -31.35 7.92 -32.05
C ASN A 42 -29.98 8.36 -31.53
N LEU A 43 -29.55 9.59 -31.89
CA LEU A 43 -28.30 10.16 -31.39
C LEU A 43 -28.36 10.36 -29.88
N GLN A 44 -29.44 10.93 -29.35
CA GLN A 44 -29.62 11.12 -27.91
C GLN A 44 -29.63 9.79 -27.15
N GLU A 45 -30.28 8.76 -27.68
CA GLU A 45 -30.25 7.43 -27.07
C GLU A 45 -28.84 6.82 -27.08
N SER A 46 -28.10 6.98 -28.17
CA SER A 46 -26.71 6.50 -28.28
C SER A 46 -25.76 7.23 -27.34
N ILE A 47 -25.95 8.54 -27.13
CA ILE A 47 -25.18 9.36 -26.20
C ILE A 47 -25.50 8.92 -24.76
N ALA A 48 -26.78 8.74 -24.43
CA ALA A 48 -27.19 8.27 -23.10
C ALA A 48 -26.61 6.89 -22.77
N LYS A 49 -26.63 5.94 -23.72
CA LYS A 49 -26.00 4.62 -23.54
C LYS A 49 -24.50 4.72 -23.33
N LYS A 50 -23.79 5.49 -24.16
CA LYS A 50 -22.35 5.69 -24.01
C LYS A 50 -21.99 6.36 -22.69
N GLU A 51 -22.81 7.29 -22.21
CA GLU A 51 -22.56 7.94 -20.93
C GLU A 51 -22.76 6.98 -19.75
N ILE A 52 -23.74 6.09 -19.82
CA ILE A 52 -23.93 5.02 -18.83
C ILE A 52 -22.75 4.05 -18.86
N GLU A 53 -22.33 3.59 -20.04
CA GLU A 53 -21.17 2.71 -20.21
C GLU A 53 -19.89 3.35 -19.67
N TYR A 54 -19.68 4.65 -19.96
CA TYR A 54 -18.55 5.40 -19.44
C TYR A 54 -18.55 5.46 -17.92
N LYS A 55 -19.69 5.79 -17.29
CA LYS A 55 -19.83 5.80 -15.83
C LYS A 55 -19.57 4.42 -15.23
N GLN A 56 -20.09 3.36 -15.83
CA GLN A 56 -19.85 1.99 -15.39
C GLN A 56 -18.37 1.59 -15.49
N LEU A 57 -17.68 1.97 -16.58
CA LEU A 57 -16.26 1.72 -16.75
C LEU A 57 -15.43 2.51 -15.74
N GLN A 58 -15.78 3.77 -15.49
CA GLN A 58 -15.14 4.63 -14.50
C GLN A 58 -15.28 4.07 -13.08
N ASP A 59 -16.47 3.57 -12.72
CA ASP A 59 -16.71 2.93 -11.43
C ASP A 59 -15.93 1.61 -11.27
N LYS A 60 -15.86 0.82 -12.34
CA LYS A 60 -15.05 -0.40 -12.38
C LYS A 60 -13.56 -0.08 -12.23
N GLU A 61 -13.06 0.91 -12.96
CA GLU A 61 -11.67 1.37 -12.87
C GLU A 61 -11.34 1.81 -11.45
N LYS A 62 -12.19 2.65 -10.83
CA LYS A 62 -12.03 3.10 -9.45
C LYS A 62 -12.01 1.92 -8.47
N THR A 63 -12.90 0.97 -8.64
CA THR A 63 -12.98 -0.22 -7.77
C THR A 63 -11.75 -1.10 -7.90
N LEU A 64 -11.27 -1.33 -9.13
CA LEU A 64 -10.05 -2.08 -9.41
C LEU A 64 -8.82 -1.37 -8.83
N TYR A 65 -8.74 -0.05 -9.00
CA TYR A 65 -7.66 0.76 -8.45
C TYR A 65 -7.62 0.70 -6.92
N LEU A 66 -8.76 0.77 -6.23
CA LEU A 66 -8.80 0.64 -4.76
C LEU A 66 -8.25 -0.70 -4.28
N LYS A 67 -8.57 -1.80 -4.99
CA LYS A 67 -8.02 -3.13 -4.69
C LYS A 67 -6.52 -3.18 -4.96
N LEU A 68 -6.08 -2.64 -6.10
CA LEU A 68 -4.66 -2.55 -6.45
C LEU A 68 -3.87 -1.78 -5.40
N ARG A 69 -4.33 -0.59 -5.05
CA ARG A 69 -3.72 0.30 -4.05
C ARG A 69 -3.53 -0.41 -2.71
N LYS A 70 -4.56 -1.10 -2.24
CA LYS A 70 -4.50 -1.85 -0.97
C LYS A 70 -3.48 -2.98 -1.02
N GLU A 71 -3.49 -3.78 -2.07
CA GLU A 71 -2.57 -4.92 -2.20
C GLU A 71 -1.13 -4.48 -2.42
N TYR A 72 -0.90 -3.43 -3.21
CA TYR A 72 0.44 -2.93 -3.51
C TYR A 72 1.04 -2.21 -2.30
N SER A 73 0.23 -1.47 -1.54
CA SER A 73 0.66 -0.89 -0.28
C SER A 73 1.04 -1.97 0.74
N ARG A 74 0.26 -3.07 0.84
CA ARG A 74 0.61 -4.21 1.70
C ARG A 74 1.92 -4.87 1.28
N LYS A 75 2.11 -5.12 -0.01
CA LYS A 75 3.34 -5.72 -0.53
C LYS A 75 4.56 -4.82 -0.27
N TYR A 76 4.41 -3.52 -0.48
CA TYR A 76 5.44 -2.54 -0.13
C TYR A 76 5.76 -2.60 1.37
N VAL A 77 4.75 -2.63 2.25
CA VAL A 77 4.97 -2.69 3.70
C VAL A 77 5.80 -3.91 4.10
N VAL A 78 5.45 -5.10 3.57
CA VAL A 78 6.19 -6.34 3.86
C VAL A 78 7.63 -6.27 3.36
N ASP A 79 7.84 -5.76 2.16
CA ASP A 79 9.18 -5.61 1.55
C ASP A 79 10.04 -4.58 2.29
N ALA A 80 9.45 -3.46 2.70
CA ALA A 80 10.14 -2.43 3.47
C ALA A 80 10.51 -2.93 4.87
N ILE A 81 9.61 -3.64 5.56
CA ILE A 81 9.87 -4.21 6.88
C ILE A 81 11.00 -5.25 6.83
N SER A 82 11.00 -6.14 5.83
CA SER A 82 12.01 -7.20 5.75
C SER A 82 13.43 -6.67 5.58
N GLN A 83 13.60 -5.52 4.91
CA GLN A 83 14.91 -4.93 4.63
C GLN A 83 15.36 -3.89 5.67
N CYS A 84 14.41 -3.17 6.26
CA CYS A 84 14.72 -2.01 7.11
C CYS A 84 14.59 -2.30 8.60
N SER A 85 13.77 -3.29 9.00
CA SER A 85 13.53 -3.56 10.40
C SER A 85 14.69 -4.29 11.08
N PRO A 86 15.00 -3.96 12.33
CA PRO A 86 15.91 -4.74 13.18
C PRO A 86 15.52 -6.22 13.34
N THR A 87 14.28 -6.60 13.00
CA THR A 87 13.84 -8.01 13.00
C THR A 87 14.58 -8.88 11.98
N GLU A 88 15.36 -8.31 11.07
CA GLU A 88 16.29 -9.04 10.19
C GLU A 88 17.18 -10.03 10.97
N ILE A 89 17.50 -9.71 12.23
CA ILE A 89 18.28 -10.58 13.11
C ILE A 89 17.64 -11.96 13.37
N LEU A 90 16.31 -12.08 13.26
CA LEU A 90 15.59 -13.35 13.38
C LEU A 90 15.79 -14.26 12.16
N MET A 91 16.12 -13.68 11.01
CA MET A 91 16.32 -14.41 9.76
C MET A 91 17.79 -14.77 9.51
N ARG A 92 18.72 -14.25 10.33
CA ARG A 92 20.15 -14.54 10.23
C ARG A 92 20.43 -15.96 10.71
N GLN A 93 20.95 -16.81 9.83
CA GLN A 93 21.54 -18.08 10.23
C GLN A 93 22.83 -17.82 11.02
N PRO A 94 22.99 -18.40 12.21
CA PRO A 94 24.25 -18.29 12.95
C PRO A 94 25.37 -18.99 12.16
N SER A 95 26.46 -18.27 11.92
CA SER A 95 27.66 -18.85 11.30
C SER A 95 28.52 -19.58 12.34
N GLU A 96 29.43 -20.46 11.89
CA GLU A 96 30.40 -21.08 12.80
C GLU A 96 31.25 -20.04 13.54
N ASP A 97 31.54 -18.90 12.90
CA ASP A 97 32.27 -17.80 13.51
C ASP A 97 31.45 -17.06 14.59
N ASP A 98 30.12 -17.05 14.51
CA ASP A 98 29.26 -16.42 15.52
C ASP A 98 29.41 -17.11 16.90
N SER A 99 29.74 -18.41 16.92
CA SER A 99 29.99 -19.17 18.15
C SER A 99 31.27 -18.76 18.88
N LYS A 100 32.25 -18.19 18.16
CA LYS A 100 33.57 -17.79 18.69
C LYS A 100 33.65 -16.31 19.06
N LYS A 101 32.60 -15.53 18.79
CA LYS A 101 32.58 -14.09 19.10
C LYS A 101 32.58 -13.86 20.60
N SER A 102 33.36 -12.87 21.03
CA SER A 102 33.28 -12.37 22.41
C SER A 102 31.97 -11.62 22.64
N HIS A 103 31.62 -11.49 23.92
CA HIS A 103 30.49 -10.71 24.41
C HIS A 103 30.45 -9.30 23.79
N ASP A 104 31.57 -8.58 23.84
CA ASP A 104 31.67 -7.21 23.33
C ASP A 104 31.37 -7.11 21.83
N VAL A 105 31.79 -8.10 21.05
CA VAL A 105 31.53 -8.13 19.60
C VAL A 105 30.05 -8.33 19.33
N ARG A 106 29.40 -9.26 20.05
CA ARG A 106 27.95 -9.51 19.91
C ARG A 106 27.13 -8.30 20.31
N MET A 107 27.46 -7.68 21.44
CA MET A 107 26.79 -6.47 21.91
C MET A 107 26.95 -5.31 20.92
N LYS A 108 28.12 -5.16 20.29
CA LYS A 108 28.35 -4.15 19.25
C LYS A 108 27.51 -4.42 17.99
N GLU A 109 27.36 -5.67 17.57
CA GLU A 109 26.48 -6.04 16.45
C GLU A 109 25.02 -5.70 16.76
N LEU A 110 24.51 -6.08 17.93
CA LEU A 110 23.15 -5.75 18.38
C LEU A 110 22.92 -4.24 18.42
N LYS A 111 23.89 -3.48 18.94
CA LYS A 111 23.84 -2.01 18.95
C LYS A 111 23.83 -1.43 17.55
N THR A 112 24.48 -2.08 16.58
CA THR A 112 24.46 -1.66 15.17
C THR A 112 23.08 -1.87 14.56
N PHE A 113 22.39 -2.98 14.86
CA PHE A 113 21.00 -3.18 14.43
C PHE A 113 20.04 -2.16 15.03
N LEU A 114 20.22 -1.81 16.31
CA LEU A 114 19.42 -0.80 16.99
C LEU A 114 19.60 0.61 16.37
N ASN A 115 20.83 0.95 15.99
CA ASN A 115 21.20 2.28 15.48
C ASN A 115 21.04 2.43 13.95
N LYS A 116 20.54 1.41 13.25
CA LYS A 116 20.26 1.49 11.81
C LYS A 116 19.23 2.61 11.57
N ASP A 117 19.49 3.50 10.60
CA ASP A 117 18.54 4.55 10.23
C ASP A 117 17.36 3.94 9.47
N ILE A 118 16.31 3.63 10.23
CA ILE A 118 15.10 2.98 9.72
C ILE A 118 14.34 3.91 8.78
N THR A 119 14.24 5.21 9.11
CA THR A 119 13.49 6.19 8.33
C THR A 119 14.10 6.36 6.94
N SER A 120 15.42 6.57 6.87
CA SER A 120 16.15 6.67 5.61
C SER A 120 16.05 5.38 4.80
N CYS A 121 16.09 4.22 5.47
CA CYS A 121 15.88 2.94 4.80
C CYS A 121 14.49 2.84 4.16
N PHE A 122 13.42 3.20 4.87
CA PHE A 122 12.06 3.19 4.31
C PHE A 122 11.90 4.12 3.10
N GLU A 123 12.51 5.32 3.16
CA GLU A 123 12.53 6.24 2.02
C GLU A 123 13.28 5.65 0.83
N LYS A 124 14.45 5.03 1.05
CA LYS A 124 15.22 4.39 -0.01
C LYS A 124 14.43 3.25 -0.66
N THR A 125 13.78 2.41 0.15
CA THR A 125 12.95 1.30 -0.34
C THR A 125 11.71 1.82 -1.07
N PHE A 126 11.15 2.97 -0.67
CA PHE A 126 10.05 3.60 -1.40
C PHE A 126 10.39 3.90 -2.86
N TYR A 127 11.58 4.46 -3.13
CA TYR A 127 12.00 4.81 -4.50
C TYR A 127 12.38 3.59 -5.36
N SER A 128 12.92 2.54 -4.75
CA SER A 128 13.34 1.33 -5.47
C SER A 128 12.18 0.35 -5.71
N ASN A 129 11.09 0.43 -4.94
CA ASN A 129 10.05 -0.58 -4.94
C ASN A 129 9.13 -0.50 -6.20
N PRO A 130 8.94 -1.63 -6.92
CA PRO A 130 8.13 -1.65 -8.14
C PRO A 130 6.63 -1.43 -7.87
N TYR A 131 6.12 -1.85 -6.72
CA TYR A 131 4.69 -1.73 -6.38
C TYR A 131 4.27 -0.27 -6.16
N ILE A 132 5.17 0.58 -5.69
CA ILE A 132 4.89 2.00 -5.50
C ILE A 132 4.77 2.72 -6.85
N LYS A 133 5.59 2.36 -7.84
CA LYS A 133 5.60 2.99 -9.18
C LYS A 133 4.30 2.81 -9.95
N GLU A 134 3.54 1.77 -9.62
CA GLU A 134 2.26 1.44 -10.24
C GLU A 134 1.07 2.19 -9.59
N LEU A 135 1.30 2.89 -8.47
CA LEU A 135 0.29 3.74 -7.83
C LEU A 135 0.21 5.09 -8.54
N ARG A 136 -0.93 5.77 -8.43
CA ARG A 136 -1.07 7.16 -8.89
C ARG A 136 -0.13 8.09 -8.13
N ASP A 137 0.33 9.14 -8.79
CA ASP A 137 1.25 10.12 -8.21
C ASP A 137 0.74 10.70 -6.88
N THR A 138 -0.56 10.96 -6.77
CA THR A 138 -1.16 11.44 -5.52
C THR A 138 -0.99 10.46 -4.37
N ASP A 139 -1.11 9.16 -4.63
CA ASP A 139 -0.95 8.12 -3.62
C ASP A 139 0.52 7.90 -3.26
N GLN A 140 1.41 7.98 -4.24
CA GLN A 140 2.84 7.97 -4.00
C GLN A 140 3.25 9.12 -3.05
N GLN A 141 2.81 10.35 -3.33
CA GLN A 141 3.10 11.51 -2.48
C GLN A 141 2.51 11.36 -1.08
N ASN A 142 1.27 10.86 -0.96
CA ASN A 142 0.63 10.59 0.33
C ASN A 142 1.42 9.56 1.16
N ILE A 143 1.88 8.47 0.54
CA ILE A 143 2.69 7.45 1.21
C ILE A 143 4.03 8.05 1.65
N LEU A 144 4.71 8.80 0.78
CA LEU A 144 5.99 9.43 1.11
C LEU A 144 5.87 10.43 2.28
N LEU A 145 4.82 11.25 2.29
CA LEU A 145 4.53 12.17 3.39
C LEU A 145 4.30 11.40 4.70
N LYS A 146 3.54 10.31 4.64
CA LYS A 146 3.31 9.43 5.80
C LYS A 146 4.62 8.85 6.33
N ILE A 147 5.52 8.37 5.45
CA ILE A 147 6.85 7.86 5.84
C ILE A 147 7.66 8.94 6.57
N LYS A 148 7.71 10.16 6.01
CA LYS A 148 8.43 11.28 6.62
C LYS A 148 7.88 11.66 7.99
N ASN A 149 6.56 11.63 8.14
CA ASN A 149 5.89 11.91 9.40
C ASN A 149 6.08 10.83 10.47
N LEU A 150 6.58 9.63 10.12
CA LEU A 150 6.93 8.60 11.10
C LEU A 150 8.24 8.88 11.82
N SER A 151 9.11 9.72 11.25
CA SER A 151 10.44 10.00 11.78
C SER A 151 10.43 10.36 13.29
N PRO A 152 9.60 11.30 13.78
CA PRO A 152 9.59 11.65 15.20
C PRO A 152 9.16 10.48 16.11
N SER A 153 8.20 9.68 15.65
CA SER A 153 7.70 8.52 16.41
C SER A 153 8.74 7.41 16.48
N ILE A 154 9.46 7.16 15.38
CA ILE A 154 10.56 6.20 15.33
C ILE A 154 11.72 6.68 16.21
N THR A 155 12.08 7.97 16.17
CA THR A 155 13.15 8.54 17.01
C THR A 155 12.81 8.40 18.49
N LYS A 156 11.59 8.75 18.90
CA LYS A 156 11.13 8.58 20.29
C LYS A 156 11.20 7.12 20.73
N LEU A 157 10.81 6.20 19.85
CA LEU A 157 10.89 4.77 20.12
C LEU A 157 12.34 4.31 20.25
N HIS A 158 13.21 4.73 19.34
CA HIS A 158 14.63 4.45 19.37
C HIS A 158 15.28 4.95 20.66
N GLU A 159 15.01 6.18 21.09
CA GLU A 159 15.53 6.75 22.34
C GLU A 159 15.13 5.92 23.57
N LYS A 160 13.86 5.50 23.64
CA LYS A 160 13.37 4.61 24.70
C LYS A 160 14.18 3.30 24.73
N TYR A 161 14.26 2.60 23.60
CA TYR A 161 14.93 1.30 23.53
C TYR A 161 16.45 1.41 23.68
N LYS A 162 17.05 2.51 23.26
CA LYS A 162 18.47 2.81 23.48
C LYS A 162 18.79 3.00 24.97
N ALA A 163 17.96 3.74 25.69
CA ALA A 163 18.13 3.89 27.14
C ALA A 163 18.02 2.55 27.87
N GLU A 164 17.13 1.67 27.41
CA GLU A 164 16.99 0.31 27.95
C GLU A 164 18.16 -0.61 27.56
N PHE A 165 18.74 -0.42 26.37
CA PHE A 165 19.89 -1.18 25.89
C PHE A 165 21.19 -0.82 26.63
N ASP A 166 21.34 0.43 27.05
CA ASP A 166 22.51 0.90 27.79
C ASP A 166 22.41 0.58 29.32
N ASP A 167 21.33 -0.07 29.79
CA ASP A 167 21.13 -0.53 31.18
C ASP A 167 21.36 -2.04 31.32
N ASP A 168 22.60 -2.42 31.65
CA ASP A 168 23.00 -3.82 31.83
C ASP A 168 22.16 -4.56 32.89
N SER A 169 21.69 -3.88 33.94
CA SER A 169 20.86 -4.51 34.98
C SER A 169 19.51 -4.91 34.42
N LYS A 170 18.94 -4.06 33.57
CA LYS A 170 17.67 -4.34 32.88
C LYS A 170 17.84 -5.45 31.85
N LEU A 171 18.94 -5.45 31.09
CA LEU A 171 19.25 -6.52 30.14
C LEU A 171 19.41 -7.87 30.85
N LEU A 172 20.16 -7.91 31.96
CA LEU A 172 20.37 -9.10 32.78
C LEU A 172 19.04 -9.68 33.28
N ASN A 173 18.17 -8.83 33.86
CA ASN A 173 16.87 -9.26 34.37
C ASN A 173 15.96 -9.80 33.25
N THR A 174 15.93 -9.10 32.11
CA THR A 174 15.18 -9.53 30.93
C THR A 174 15.69 -10.88 30.41
N GLY A 175 17.02 -11.04 30.30
CA GLY A 175 17.64 -12.29 29.88
C GLY A 175 17.31 -13.46 30.80
N LYS A 176 17.38 -13.25 32.12
CA LYS A 176 17.01 -14.27 33.11
C LYS A 176 15.55 -14.68 33.03
N GLU A 177 14.65 -13.75 32.73
CA GLU A 177 13.22 -14.03 32.57
C GLU A 177 12.93 -14.82 31.28
N LYS A 178 13.59 -14.48 30.18
CA LYS A 178 13.28 -15.04 28.85
C LYS A 178 14.08 -16.29 28.50
N SER A 179 15.28 -16.48 29.04
CA SER A 179 16.15 -17.60 28.70
C SER A 179 15.99 -18.80 29.63
N THR A 180 14.91 -19.56 29.45
CA THR A 180 14.63 -20.77 30.22
C THR A 180 15.74 -21.82 30.11
N ARG A 181 16.29 -22.03 28.91
CA ARG A 181 17.37 -23.00 28.68
C ARG A 181 18.68 -22.64 29.37
N LEU A 182 19.07 -21.36 29.36
CA LEU A 182 20.29 -20.92 30.08
C LEU A 182 20.14 -21.15 31.57
N LYS A 183 18.94 -20.88 32.12
CA LYS A 183 18.62 -21.12 33.51
C LYS A 183 18.70 -22.60 33.90
N GLU A 184 18.18 -23.49 33.07
CA GLU A 184 18.30 -24.94 33.30
C GLU A 184 19.76 -25.42 33.35
N VAL A 185 20.62 -24.85 32.49
CA VAL A 185 22.06 -25.19 32.48
C VAL A 185 22.78 -24.60 33.70
N GLU A 186 22.43 -23.38 34.11
CA GLU A 186 22.93 -22.76 35.34
C GLU A 186 22.56 -23.60 36.57
N ASP A 187 21.28 -23.94 36.72
CA ASP A 187 20.76 -24.76 37.82
C ASP A 187 21.43 -26.14 37.86
N TYR A 188 21.67 -26.76 36.70
CA TYR A 188 22.40 -28.02 36.59
C TYR A 188 23.85 -27.90 37.07
N LEU A 189 24.57 -26.85 36.65
CA LEU A 189 25.95 -26.61 37.06
C LEU A 189 26.08 -26.33 38.56
N ILE A 190 25.12 -25.62 39.14
CA ILE A 190 25.00 -25.43 40.58
C ILE A 190 24.80 -26.78 41.27
N GLY A 191 23.89 -27.62 40.75
CA GLY A 191 23.57 -28.93 41.31
C GLY A 191 24.75 -29.91 41.35
N ILE A 192 25.67 -29.84 40.38
CA ILE A 192 26.87 -30.69 40.33
C ILE A 192 28.11 -30.05 40.99
N GLY A 193 27.97 -28.86 41.58
CA GLY A 193 29.09 -28.12 42.19
C GLY A 193 30.11 -27.54 41.18
N GLY A 194 29.74 -27.46 39.90
CA GLY A 194 30.56 -26.91 38.82
C GLY A 194 30.45 -25.39 38.66
N TYR A 195 29.64 -24.73 39.49
CA TYR A 195 29.42 -23.29 39.44
C TYR A 195 30.57 -22.52 40.11
N THR A 196 31.47 -22.00 39.27
CA THR A 196 32.62 -21.16 39.63
C THR A 196 32.33 -19.66 39.38
N GLU A 197 33.18 -18.78 39.90
CA GLU A 197 33.11 -17.33 39.61
C GLU A 197 33.24 -17.03 38.10
N ASN A 198 34.06 -17.79 37.37
CA ASN A 198 34.18 -17.62 35.92
C ASN A 198 32.88 -18.01 35.20
N SER A 199 32.27 -19.15 35.57
CA SER A 199 30.99 -19.55 34.97
C SER A 199 29.88 -18.56 35.30
N LYS A 200 29.87 -17.99 36.51
CA LYS A 200 28.91 -16.95 36.89
C LYS A 200 28.99 -15.74 35.95
N LYS A 201 30.20 -15.25 35.69
CA LYS A 201 30.42 -14.13 34.76
C LYS A 201 30.00 -14.48 33.33
N ASP A 202 30.27 -15.70 32.88
CA ASP A 202 29.86 -16.18 31.56
C ASP A 202 28.33 -16.26 31.43
N PHE A 203 27.63 -16.71 32.49
CA PHE A 203 26.16 -16.70 32.54
C PHE A 203 25.61 -15.28 32.55
N GLU A 204 26.16 -14.37 33.36
CA GLU A 204 25.74 -12.97 33.38
C GLU A 204 25.86 -12.31 32.00
N ASN A 205 27.00 -12.49 31.32
CA ASN A 205 27.20 -12.02 29.96
C ASN A 205 26.19 -12.65 28.97
N SER A 206 25.93 -13.95 29.09
CA SER A 206 24.97 -14.66 28.23
C SER A 206 23.53 -14.18 28.45
N TYR A 207 23.16 -13.87 29.69
CA TYR A 207 21.86 -13.28 30.00
C TYR A 207 21.74 -11.86 29.47
N ILE A 208 22.78 -11.03 29.61
CA ILE A 208 22.81 -9.67 29.04
C ILE A 208 22.65 -9.73 27.51
N GLU A 209 23.38 -10.62 26.83
CA GLU A 209 23.24 -10.84 25.38
C GLU A 209 21.81 -11.26 25.00
N SER A 210 21.21 -12.18 25.75
CA SER A 210 19.84 -12.61 25.52
C SER A 210 18.84 -11.48 25.71
N GLY A 211 18.99 -10.69 26.78
CA GLY A 211 18.14 -9.53 27.05
C GLY A 211 18.27 -8.47 25.96
N ALA A 212 19.49 -8.22 25.49
CA ALA A 212 19.78 -7.29 24.41
C ALA A 212 19.16 -7.74 23.08
N TYR A 213 19.25 -9.05 22.78
CA TYR A 213 18.62 -9.64 21.61
C TYR A 213 17.10 -9.47 21.64
N ASP A 214 16.46 -9.85 22.75
CA ASP A 214 15.02 -9.73 22.94
C ASP A 214 14.55 -8.27 22.83
N LEU A 215 15.32 -7.33 23.38
CA LEU A 215 15.06 -5.90 23.30
C LEU A 215 15.10 -5.40 21.85
N VAL A 216 16.15 -5.73 21.09
CA VAL A 216 16.30 -5.34 19.67
C VAL A 216 15.15 -5.91 18.83
N VAL A 217 14.76 -7.16 19.09
CA VAL A 217 13.64 -7.81 18.41
C VAL A 217 12.31 -7.11 18.73
N ARG A 218 12.05 -6.80 20.01
CA ARG A 218 10.85 -6.05 20.43
C ARG A 218 10.79 -4.67 19.79
N TYR A 219 11.91 -3.95 19.78
CA TYR A 219 12.03 -2.67 19.08
C TYR A 219 11.65 -2.81 17.60
N GLY A 220 12.21 -3.81 16.91
CA GLY A 220 11.89 -4.07 15.51
C GLY A 220 10.40 -4.36 15.28
N PHE A 221 9.75 -5.12 16.16
CA PHE A 221 8.30 -5.36 16.08
C PHE A 221 7.46 -4.11 16.32
N GLU A 222 7.81 -3.27 17.30
CA GLU A 222 7.09 -2.02 17.55
C GLU A 222 7.23 -1.03 16.38
N VAL A 223 8.42 -0.96 15.76
CA VAL A 223 8.64 -0.22 14.50
C VAL A 223 7.75 -0.77 13.37
N ASN A 224 7.71 -2.09 13.22
CA ASN A 224 6.93 -2.75 12.16
C ASN A 224 5.43 -2.49 12.31
N ASP A 225 4.92 -2.54 13.54
CA ASP A 225 3.52 -2.25 13.85
C ASP A 225 3.19 -0.77 13.56
N LEU A 226 4.05 0.15 13.99
CA LEU A 226 3.90 1.58 13.74
C LEU A 226 3.87 1.88 12.24
N PHE A 227 4.85 1.36 11.48
CA PHE A 227 4.91 1.53 10.03
C PHE A 227 3.71 0.91 9.32
N SER A 228 3.36 -0.33 9.67
CA SER A 228 2.23 -1.04 9.06
C SER A 228 0.92 -0.30 9.28
N LYS A 229 0.64 0.19 10.49
CA LYS A 229 -0.58 0.94 10.79
C LYS A 229 -0.67 2.21 9.95
N THR A 230 0.41 2.97 9.87
CA THR A 230 0.44 4.23 9.13
C THR A 230 0.18 4.04 7.63
N ILE A 231 0.76 3.00 7.02
CA ILE A 231 0.68 2.78 5.57
C ILE A 231 -0.57 1.97 5.17
N ARG A 232 -1.07 1.06 6.02
CA ARG A 232 -2.19 0.16 5.70
C ARG A 232 -3.56 0.83 5.71
N ASP A 233 -3.70 1.97 6.38
CA ASP A 233 -4.95 2.77 6.39
C ASP A 233 -5.06 3.72 5.17
N ASN A 234 -4.48 3.33 4.03
CA ASN A 234 -4.64 3.99 2.73
C ASN A 234 -5.59 3.22 1.82
#